data_AF-A0A2H3E912-F1
#
_entry.id   AF-A0A2H3E912-F1
#
_cell.length_a   1.000
_cell.length_b   1.000
_cell.length_c   1.000
_cell.angle_alpha   90.00
_cell.angle_beta   90.00
_cell.angle_gamma   90.00
#
_symmetry.space_group_name_H-M   'P 1'
#
loop_
_entity.id
_entity.type
_entity.pdbx_description
1 polymer ?
#
loop_
_entity_poly.entity_id
_entity_poly.type
_entity_poly.pdbx_seq_one_letter_code
_entity_poly.pdbx_strand_id
1 'polypeptide(L)'
;NDAPLDSERTALETVVREGKASLSSLPQRIAVVRETLKILLQEQTHTVKHITDAKVLLNPVRRLPADVLIDIFAACLPERTNYTDSLDAKSAPWVLSQVCAFWRQTALASTELW
;
A
#
# COMPACT_ATOMS: atom_id res chain seq x y z
N ASN A 1 -3.16 -31.29 53.14
CA ASN A 1 -2.87 -29.85 52.99
C ASN A 1 -2.20 -29.38 54.27
N ASP A 2 -0.95 -29.80 54.47
CA ASP A 2 -0.15 -29.29 55.58
C ASP A 2 0.46 -27.95 55.19
N ALA A 3 0.69 -27.10 56.19
CA ALA A 3 1.32 -25.80 55.97
C ALA A 3 2.79 -25.98 55.52
N PRO A 4 3.31 -25.08 54.67
CA PRO A 4 4.70 -25.15 54.21
C PRO A 4 5.68 -25.09 55.39
N LEU A 5 6.78 -25.81 55.28
CA LEU A 5 7.90 -25.68 56.22
C LEU A 5 8.52 -24.28 56.11
N ASP A 6 9.13 -23.77 57.18
CA ASP A 6 9.69 -22.42 57.21
C ASP A 6 10.76 -22.17 56.11
N SER A 7 11.51 -23.21 55.75
CA SER A 7 12.47 -23.18 54.64
C SER A 7 11.78 -23.02 53.27
N GLU A 8 10.65 -23.70 53.05
CA GLU A 8 9.84 -23.59 51.83
C GLU A 8 9.20 -22.22 51.72
N ARG A 9 8.69 -21.67 52.84
CA ARG A 9 8.16 -20.31 52.91
C ARG A 9 9.24 -19.28 52.55
N THR A 10 10.44 -19.41 53.10
CA THR A 10 11.57 -18.50 52.83
C THR A 10 12.01 -18.56 51.37
N ALA A 11 12.02 -19.77 50.77
CA ALA A 11 12.31 -19.97 49.36
C ALA A 11 11.25 -19.30 48.47
N LEU A 12 9.97 -19.49 48.77
CA LEU A 12 8.86 -18.86 48.03
C LEU A 12 8.89 -17.32 48.15
N GLU A 13 9.15 -16.78 49.33
CA GLU A 13 9.29 -15.33 49.54
C GLU A 13 10.45 -14.73 48.73
N THR A 14 11.54 -15.49 48.56
CA THR A 14 12.67 -15.09 47.71
C THR A 14 12.29 -15.05 46.24
N VAL A 15 11.61 -16.08 45.73
CA VAL A 15 11.09 -16.11 44.35
C VAL A 15 10.13 -14.94 44.11
N VAL A 16 9.24 -14.64 45.06
CA VAL A 16 8.32 -13.50 44.94
C VAL A 16 9.07 -12.17 44.91
N ARG A 17 10.10 -12.00 45.73
CA ARG A 17 10.93 -10.79 45.77
C ARG A 17 11.68 -10.58 44.45
N GLU A 18 12.32 -11.63 43.93
CA GLU A 18 13.04 -11.60 42.65
C GLU A 18 12.09 -11.37 41.46
N GLY A 19 10.91 -11.99 41.50
CA GLY A 19 9.85 -11.77 40.52
C GLY A 19 9.38 -10.31 40.52
N LYS A 20 9.13 -9.72 41.68
CA LYS A 20 8.78 -8.29 41.81
C LYS A 20 9.89 -7.37 41.28
N ALA A 21 11.16 -7.69 41.59
CA ALA A 21 12.29 -6.93 41.09
C ALA A 21 12.36 -6.99 39.54
N SER A 22 12.21 -8.18 38.96
CA SER A 22 12.19 -8.37 37.51
C SER A 22 11.01 -7.62 36.86
N LEU A 23 9.83 -7.73 37.45
CA LEU A 23 8.58 -7.13 36.96
C LEU A 23 8.62 -5.59 37.01
N SER A 24 9.41 -5.00 37.89
CA SER A 24 9.63 -3.55 37.92
C SER A 24 10.36 -3.01 36.69
N SER A 25 11.21 -3.82 36.05
CA SER A 25 12.02 -3.41 34.88
C SER A 25 11.32 -3.64 33.53
N LEU A 26 10.36 -4.56 33.48
CA LEU A 26 9.68 -4.96 32.24
C LEU A 26 8.87 -3.82 31.60
N PRO A 27 8.11 -2.98 32.34
CA PRO A 27 7.34 -1.89 31.74
C PRO A 27 8.21 -0.91 30.94
N GLN A 28 9.38 -0.54 31.46
CA GLN A 28 10.31 0.35 30.79
C GLN A 28 10.83 -0.27 29.49
N ARG A 29 11.22 -1.54 29.53
CA ARG A 29 11.69 -2.28 28.34
C ARG A 29 10.59 -2.42 27.29
N ILE A 30 9.36 -2.73 27.72
CA ILE A 30 8.19 -2.80 26.85
C ILE A 30 7.91 -1.44 26.22
N ALA A 31 7.98 -0.35 26.98
CA ALA A 31 7.76 1.00 26.47
C ALA A 31 8.78 1.37 25.38
N VAL A 32 10.07 1.11 25.62
CA VAL A 32 11.14 1.35 24.65
C VAL A 32 10.90 0.57 23.36
N VAL A 33 10.66 -0.74 23.46
CA VAL A 33 10.43 -1.59 22.27
C VAL A 33 9.18 -1.14 21.51
N ARG A 34 8.11 -0.74 22.20
CA ARG A 34 6.89 -0.24 21.56
C ARG A 34 7.14 1.07 20.81
N GLU A 35 7.92 1.99 21.36
CA GLU A 35 8.24 3.24 20.66
C GLU A 35 9.14 2.98 19.45
N THR A 36 10.16 2.12 19.58
CA THR A 36 10.98 1.70 18.44
C THR A 36 10.13 1.07 17.34
N LEU A 37 9.21 0.17 17.70
CA LEU A 37 8.31 -0.48 16.73
C LEU A 37 7.44 0.55 16.01
N LYS A 38 6.89 1.53 16.75
CA LYS A 38 6.07 2.60 16.17
C LYS A 38 6.84 3.44 15.16
N ILE A 39 8.09 3.81 15.47
CA ILE A 39 8.96 4.56 14.54
C ILE A 39 9.20 3.74 13.27
N LEU A 40 9.57 2.46 13.41
CA LEU A 40 9.85 1.59 12.26
C LEU A 40 8.61 1.38 11.37
N LEU A 41 7.41 1.28 11.95
CA LEU A 41 6.17 1.19 11.18
C LEU A 41 5.86 2.47 10.39
N GLN A 42 6.17 3.64 10.96
CA GLN A 42 6.04 4.92 10.26
C GLN A 42 7.03 5.00 9.09
N GLU A 43 8.29 4.63 9.31
CA GLU A 43 9.31 4.58 8.26
C GLU A 43 8.96 3.59 7.15
N GLN A 44 8.44 2.40 7.50
CA GLN A 44 7.95 1.42 6.53
C GLN A 44 6.83 2.02 5.67
N THR A 45 5.83 2.62 6.31
CA THR A 45 4.68 3.22 5.61
C THR A 45 5.14 4.32 4.65
N HIS A 46 6.04 5.20 5.12
CA HIS A 46 6.62 6.26 4.32
C HIS A 46 7.38 5.70 3.12
N THR A 47 8.25 4.70 3.33
CA THR A 47 9.05 4.07 2.28
C THR A 47 8.17 3.40 1.22
N VAL A 48 7.13 2.68 1.64
CA VAL A 48 6.16 2.05 0.72
C VAL A 48 5.47 3.11 -0.14
N LYS A 49 5.06 4.24 0.46
CA LYS A 49 4.47 5.35 -0.29
C LYS A 49 5.45 5.92 -1.32
N HIS A 50 6.69 6.21 -0.91
CA HIS A 50 7.72 6.72 -1.81
C HIS A 50 8.00 5.80 -3.00
N ILE A 51 8.09 4.48 -2.76
CA ILE A 51 8.28 3.48 -3.83
C ILE A 51 7.07 3.48 -4.77
N THR A 52 5.86 3.55 -4.22
CA THR A 52 4.62 3.54 -5.01
C THR A 52 4.54 4.78 -5.89
N ASP A 53 4.81 5.96 -5.33
CA ASP A 53 4.80 7.23 -6.06
C ASP A 53 5.87 7.24 -7.16
N ALA A 54 7.09 6.74 -6.87
CA ALA A 54 8.15 6.60 -7.85
C ALA A 54 7.76 5.65 -8.99
N LYS A 55 7.16 4.48 -8.70
CA LYS A 55 6.67 3.54 -9.72
C LYS A 55 5.60 4.19 -10.60
N VAL A 56 4.70 4.98 -10.01
CA VAL A 56 3.68 5.71 -10.74
C VAL A 56 4.29 6.75 -11.68
N LEU A 57 5.32 7.47 -11.23
CA LEU A 57 6.05 8.45 -12.06
C LEU A 57 6.89 7.80 -13.16
N LEU A 58 7.52 6.67 -12.86
CA LEU A 58 8.35 5.91 -13.80
C LEU A 58 7.53 5.04 -14.77
N ASN A 59 6.21 5.02 -14.63
CA ASN A 59 5.34 4.26 -15.51
C ASN A 59 5.62 4.67 -16.98
N PRO A 60 6.08 3.74 -17.85
CA PRO A 60 6.44 4.03 -19.24
C PRO A 60 5.33 4.76 -20.00
N VAL A 61 4.08 4.47 -19.65
CA VAL A 61 2.89 5.05 -20.24
C VAL A 61 2.81 6.57 -20.05
N ARG A 62 3.39 7.13 -18.97
CA ARG A 62 3.47 8.59 -18.76
C ARG A 62 4.57 9.27 -19.58
N ARG A 63 5.50 8.48 -20.13
CA ARG A 63 6.61 8.96 -20.96
C ARG A 63 6.31 8.82 -22.45
N LEU A 64 5.20 8.18 -22.81
CA LEU A 64 4.74 8.12 -24.19
C LEU A 64 4.32 9.52 -24.65
N PRO A 65 4.88 9.99 -25.77
CA PRO A 65 4.36 11.16 -26.47
C PRO A 65 2.87 11.00 -26.78
N ALA A 66 2.13 12.11 -26.78
CA ALA A 66 0.67 12.08 -26.96
C ALA A 66 0.27 11.53 -28.34
N ASP A 67 1.06 11.84 -29.37
CA ASP A 67 0.96 11.30 -30.74
C ASP A 67 1.06 9.78 -30.77
N VAL A 68 2.10 9.20 -30.16
CA VAL A 68 2.26 7.73 -30.08
C VAL A 68 1.08 7.09 -29.35
N LEU A 69 0.56 7.76 -28.32
CA LEU A 69 -0.60 7.25 -27.57
C LEU A 69 -1.89 7.29 -28.41
N ILE A 70 -2.08 8.32 -29.23
CA ILE A 70 -3.21 8.42 -30.17
C ILE A 70 -3.13 7.31 -31.22
N ASP A 71 -1.95 7.02 -31.77
CA ASP A 71 -1.75 5.93 -32.74
C ASP A 71 -2.14 4.58 -32.14
N ILE A 72 -1.74 4.32 -30.88
CA ILE A 72 -2.14 3.12 -30.14
C ILE A 72 -3.67 3.08 -29.95
N PHE A 73 -4.29 4.20 -29.58
CA PHE A 73 -5.73 4.29 -29.40
C PHE A 73 -6.49 4.00 -30.69
N ALA A 74 -6.04 4.57 -31.81
CA ALA A 74 -6.63 4.34 -33.13
C ALA A 74 -6.57 2.86 -33.53
N ALA A 75 -5.46 2.18 -33.22
CA ALA A 75 -5.31 0.74 -33.46
C ALA A 75 -6.21 -0.13 -32.57
N CYS A 76 -6.72 0.40 -31.45
CA CYS A 76 -7.64 -0.31 -30.55
C CYS A 76 -9.12 -0.07 -30.87
N LEU A 77 -9.44 0.80 -31.84
CA LEU A 77 -10.82 1.06 -32.23
C LEU A 77 -11.42 -0.18 -32.91
N PRO A 78 -12.71 -0.49 -32.64
CA PRO A 78 -13.40 -1.54 -33.37
C PRO A 78 -13.39 -1.25 -34.88
N GLU A 79 -13.26 -2.31 -35.69
CA GLU A 79 -13.31 -2.17 -37.15
C GLU A 79 -14.61 -1.45 -37.58
N ARG A 80 -14.49 -0.48 -38.49
CA ARG A 80 -15.61 0.35 -38.99
C ARG A 80 -16.74 -0.45 -39.66
N THR A 81 -16.52 -1.73 -39.91
CA THR A 81 -17.49 -2.69 -40.45
C THR A 81 -18.46 -3.21 -39.40
N ASN A 82 -18.10 -3.11 -38.12
CA ASN A 82 -18.96 -3.44 -37.00
C ASN A 82 -19.78 -2.20 -36.64
N TYR A 83 -21.11 -2.29 -36.68
CA TYR A 83 -21.98 -1.25 -36.12
C TYR A 83 -21.83 -1.24 -34.59
N THR A 84 -20.74 -0.65 -34.10
CA THR A 84 -20.48 -0.49 -32.67
C THR A 84 -21.17 0.77 -32.17
N ASP A 85 -21.94 0.63 -31.10
CA ASP A 85 -22.56 1.75 -30.40
C ASP A 85 -21.46 2.67 -29.84
N SER A 86 -21.36 3.88 -30.40
CA SER A 86 -20.40 4.90 -29.95
C SER A 86 -20.55 5.28 -28.48
N LEU A 87 -21.68 4.95 -27.84
CA LEU A 87 -21.95 5.19 -26.43
C LEU A 87 -21.69 3.97 -25.53
N ASP A 88 -21.22 2.85 -26.10
CA ASP A 88 -20.84 1.69 -25.30
C ASP A 88 -19.57 1.99 -24.51
N ALA A 89 -19.76 2.34 -23.23
CA ALA A 89 -18.70 2.63 -22.28
C ALA A 89 -17.75 1.45 -22.02
N LYS A 90 -18.07 0.23 -22.50
CA LYS A 90 -17.23 -0.97 -22.41
C LYS A 90 -16.34 -1.17 -23.65
N SER A 91 -16.45 -0.32 -24.66
CA SER A 91 -15.65 -0.37 -25.88
C SER A 91 -14.68 0.83 -25.99
N ALA A 92 -13.69 0.73 -26.88
CA ALA A 92 -12.86 1.88 -27.23
C ALA A 92 -13.70 2.90 -28.01
N PRO A 93 -13.50 4.21 -27.79
CA PRO A 93 -12.41 4.84 -27.02
C PRO A 93 -12.68 5.00 -25.50
N TRP A 94 -13.89 4.70 -25.00
CA TRP A 94 -14.27 4.96 -23.61
C TRP A 94 -13.41 4.22 -22.57
N VAL A 95 -13.11 2.95 -22.81
CA VAL A 95 -12.26 2.16 -21.89
C VAL A 95 -10.84 2.70 -21.79
N LEU A 96 -10.31 3.27 -22.88
CA LEU A 96 -8.98 3.88 -22.91
C LEU A 96 -8.94 5.14 -22.04
N SER A 97 -10.04 5.92 -22.03
CA SER A 97 -10.21 7.11 -21.19
C SER A 97 -10.37 6.82 -19.69
N GLN A 98 -10.49 5.55 -19.29
CA GLN A 98 -10.64 5.15 -17.89
C GLN A 98 -9.31 4.73 -17.24
N VAL A 99 -8.23 4.53 -18.01
CA VAL A 99 -6.94 4.04 -17.51
C VAL A 99 -6.26 5.04 -16.57
N CYS A 100 -6.13 6.30 -16.99
CA CYS A 100 -5.58 7.37 -16.15
C CYS A 100 -6.00 8.76 -16.66
N ALA A 101 -5.75 9.81 -15.86
CA ALA A 101 -6.08 11.19 -16.23
C ALA A 101 -5.37 11.65 -17.52
N PHE A 102 -4.11 11.25 -17.73
CA PHE A 102 -3.36 11.59 -18.94
C PHE A 102 -3.99 10.95 -20.19
N TRP A 103 -4.35 9.67 -20.14
CA TRP A 103 -5.01 8.97 -21.26
C TRP A 103 -6.36 9.57 -21.59
N ARG A 104 -7.14 9.92 -20.57
CA ARG A 104 -8.40 10.62 -20.74
C ARG A 104 -8.22 11.96 -21.44
N GLN A 105 -7.25 12.75 -21.00
CA GLN A 105 -6.99 14.05 -21.60
C GLN A 105 -6.56 13.90 -23.06
N THR A 106 -5.67 12.97 -23.36
CA THR A 106 -5.22 12.71 -24.73
C THR A 106 -6.35 12.20 -25.63
N ALA A 107 -7.17 11.26 -25.14
CA ALA A 107 -8.30 10.70 -25.90
C ALA A 107 -9.40 11.75 -26.19
N LEU A 108 -9.74 12.59 -25.20
CA LEU A 108 -10.73 13.66 -25.38
C LEU A 108 -10.20 14.81 -26.26
N ALA A 109 -8.89 15.02 -26.31
CA ALA A 109 -8.27 16.02 -27.18
C ALA A 109 -8.16 15.58 -28.65
N SER A 110 -8.26 14.28 -28.94
CA SER A 110 -8.20 13.75 -30.30
C SER A 110 -9.59 13.47 -30.84
N THR A 111 -10.05 14.31 -31.76
CA THR A 111 -11.37 14.16 -32.41
C THR A 111 -11.46 12.94 -33.32
N GLU A 112 -10.33 12.36 -33.74
CA GLU A 112 -10.29 11.21 -34.66
C GLU A 112 -10.70 9.89 -33.99
N LEU A 113 -10.79 9.87 -32.65
CA LEU A 113 -11.15 8.69 -31.86
C LEU A 113 -12.66 8.54 -31.61
N TRP A 114 -13.46 9.58 -31.89
CA TRP A 114 -14.90 9.66 -31.61
C TRP A 114 -15.70 9.70 -32.89
#